data_AF-A0A819R426-F1
#
_entry.id   AF-A0A819R426-F1
#
_cell.length_a   1.000
_cell.length_b   1.000
_cell.length_c   1.000
_cell.angle_alpha   90.00
_cell.angle_beta   90.00
_cell.angle_gamma   90.00
#
_symmetry.space_group_name_H-M   'P 1'
#
loop_
_entity.id
_entity.type
_entity.pdbx_description
1 polymer ?
#
loop_
_entity_poly.entity_id
_entity_poly.type
_entity_poly.pdbx_seq_one_letter_code
_entity_poly.pdbx_strand_id
1 'polypeptide(L)'
;MITSNMTLREKLIKCGICQKQFEDPRILPCSHTYCLRCIKQIASNHPEHFECPQHDGAIVPKNSIDKLKVNRTMRNIIESLNFNSGLIPCTNCNSLTSEYWCNNCTNNYCTQCSRQIHELRAFQNHQSIPLKEKSIELISCEKHQDEKLKHWCLKCDTSICSDCLLYEHKDHPYILLRKAAKDLETKVNIDLFNIELSLNNNINQTDTSITTIKNEYESKKLMINDSMNFLQRIINEHEKEILEKIQNIDENNNKLMEDFKIRLQNELQQLDIQKTTLEILLSSNDPMKLMHARQDFFDYINRRNRILQGLQLPTKHIYYIEGIDQIQNVRHNILQCGQLIDILKQPDETIAYYNPQLEKLIIDNQTQQEWNFERKIMIDEDMKIIADALKNNTRLIELHLPQCQINDQGAKYLADVLQHNNTLISLYLYKNHISNYGVRFLADALIQNNTLTTLDLSQNYINDQGVRYLANMLQQNRTLITLHLSQNQIGDQGAQYLANALQQNTVF
;
A
#
# COMPACT_ATOMS: atom_id res chain seq x y z
N MET A 1 29.06 -5.99 1.16
CA MET A 1 30.48 -6.03 1.61
C MET A 1 30.58 -5.37 2.97
N ILE A 2 30.88 -6.16 4.02
CA ILE A 2 31.89 -5.95 5.09
C ILE A 2 31.81 -7.26 5.89
N THR A 3 32.47 -8.28 5.36
CA THR A 3 32.84 -9.48 6.12
C THR A 3 34.22 -9.22 6.69
N SER A 4 34.27 -8.65 7.88
CA SER A 4 35.37 -8.88 8.80
C SER A 4 34.75 -9.17 10.17
N ASN A 5 34.90 -10.42 10.61
CA ASN A 5 34.55 -10.89 11.95
C ASN A 5 35.49 -10.23 12.97
N MET A 6 35.33 -8.91 13.17
CA MET A 6 35.91 -8.21 14.30
C MET A 6 35.00 -8.43 15.50
N THR A 7 35.61 -8.87 16.60
CA THR A 7 34.93 -8.98 17.89
C THR A 7 34.39 -7.61 18.33
N LEU A 8 33.28 -7.57 19.08
CA LEU A 8 32.74 -6.33 19.65
C LEU A 8 33.80 -5.50 20.40
N ARG A 9 34.76 -6.18 21.03
CA ARG A 9 35.91 -5.56 21.71
C ARG A 9 36.82 -4.78 20.76
N GLU A 10 37.09 -5.30 19.57
CA GLU A 10 37.92 -4.63 18.57
C GLU A 10 37.20 -3.45 17.90
N LYS A 11 35.86 -3.48 17.85
CA LYS A 11 35.05 -2.34 17.38
C LYS A 11 35.01 -1.20 18.41
N LEU A 12 34.98 -1.53 19.70
CA LEU A 12 34.85 -0.55 20.80
C LEU A 12 35.98 0.49 20.83
N ILE A 13 37.23 0.08 20.56
CA ILE A 13 38.41 0.93 20.70
C ILE A 13 38.84 1.63 19.41
N LYS A 14 38.12 1.43 18.30
CA LYS A 14 38.47 2.00 17.00
C LYS A 14 37.62 3.21 16.67
N CYS A 15 38.28 4.20 16.10
CA CYS A 15 37.62 5.38 15.55
C CYS A 15 36.86 5.02 14.29
N GLY A 16 35.56 5.36 14.21
CA GLY A 16 34.72 5.10 13.04
C GLY A 16 35.17 5.80 11.75
N ILE A 17 36.07 6.79 11.86
CA ILE A 17 36.62 7.53 10.72
C ILE A 17 37.92 6.88 10.22
N CYS A 18 38.96 6.82 11.06
CA CYS A 18 40.26 6.29 10.63
C CYS A 18 40.41 4.77 10.76
N GLN A 19 39.43 4.09 11.37
CA GLN A 19 39.42 2.63 11.61
C GLN A 19 40.66 2.11 12.36
N LYS A 20 41.36 3.02 13.06
CA LYS A 20 42.51 2.74 13.94
C LYS A 20 42.08 2.94 15.40
N GLN A 21 42.86 2.40 16.33
CA GLN A 21 42.67 2.65 17.76
C GLN A 21 42.60 4.16 18.04
N PHE A 22 41.74 4.57 18.97
CA PHE A 22 41.59 6.00 19.26
C PHE A 22 42.90 6.62 19.72
N GLU A 23 43.23 7.75 19.09
CA GLU A 23 44.36 8.59 19.44
C GLU A 23 43.80 9.96 19.80
N ASP A 24 43.98 10.36 21.05
CA ASP A 24 43.38 11.55 21.65
C ASP A 24 41.85 11.65 21.45
N PRO A 25 41.06 10.73 22.04
CA PRO A 25 39.62 10.65 21.80
C PRO A 25 38.87 11.87 22.34
N ARG A 26 37.93 12.40 21.55
CA ARG A 26 37.03 13.51 21.91
C ARG A 26 35.58 13.06 21.80
N ILE A 27 34.74 13.53 22.72
CA ILE A 27 33.29 13.26 22.74
C ILE A 27 32.56 14.40 22.04
N LEU A 28 31.70 14.06 21.08
CA LEU A 28 30.76 15.00 20.46
C LEU A 28 29.50 15.20 21.32
N PRO A 29 28.68 16.25 21.10
CA PRO A 29 27.44 16.46 21.84
C PRO A 29 26.46 15.26 21.80
N CYS A 30 26.45 14.49 20.70
CA CYS A 30 25.66 13.25 20.57
C CYS A 30 26.30 12.02 21.25
N SER A 31 27.33 12.20 22.09
CA SER A 31 28.07 11.14 22.80
C SER A 31 28.95 10.21 21.93
N HIS A 32 28.92 10.34 20.60
CA HIS A 32 29.87 9.65 19.73
C HIS A 32 31.30 10.14 19.95
N THR A 33 32.27 9.23 19.80
CA THR A 33 33.69 9.50 20.08
C THR A 33 34.54 9.31 18.82
N TYR A 34 35.44 10.27 18.56
CA TYR A 34 36.38 10.25 17.42
C TYR A 34 37.77 10.76 17.85
N CYS A 35 38.82 10.42 17.09
CA CYS A 35 40.15 11.01 17.30
C CYS A 35 40.11 12.51 16.98
N LEU A 36 40.82 13.33 17.75
CA LEU A 36 40.90 14.78 17.51
C LEU A 36 41.36 15.10 16.07
N ARG A 37 42.36 14.36 15.55
CA ARG A 37 42.83 14.52 14.17
C ARG A 37 41.73 14.27 13.12
N CYS A 38 40.87 13.29 13.36
CA CYS A 38 39.81 12.91 12.43
C CYS A 38 38.68 13.95 12.45
N ILE A 39 38.37 14.50 13.62
CA ILE A 39 37.43 15.62 13.76
C ILE A 39 37.97 16.85 13.03
N LYS A 40 39.25 17.18 13.20
CA LYS A 40 39.89 18.31 12.49
C LYS A 40 39.87 18.12 10.97
N GLN A 41 40.06 16.90 10.49
CA GLN A 41 40.00 16.57 9.06
C GLN A 41 38.58 16.66 8.47
N ILE A 42 37.55 16.28 9.22
CA ILE A 42 36.16 16.50 8.78
C ILE A 42 35.87 18.00 8.76
N ALA A 43 36.22 18.71 9.83
CA ALA A 43 35.97 20.13 9.94
C ALA A 43 36.75 21.00 8.94
N SER A 44 37.87 20.53 8.38
CA SER A 44 38.57 21.24 7.30
C SER A 44 37.78 21.22 5.98
N ASN A 45 36.94 20.21 5.77
CA ASN A 45 36.13 20.06 4.56
C ASN A 45 34.79 20.82 4.62
N HIS A 46 34.47 21.44 5.77
CA HIS A 46 33.27 22.24 5.95
C HIS A 46 33.59 23.67 6.44
N PRO A 47 32.85 24.69 5.95
CA PRO A 47 33.19 26.09 6.21
C PRO A 47 32.88 26.53 7.65
N GLU A 48 31.73 26.17 8.24
CA GLU A 48 31.29 26.70 9.54
C GLU A 48 31.00 25.63 10.61
N HIS A 49 30.41 24.50 10.22
CA HIS A 49 30.05 23.40 11.11
C HIS A 49 30.15 22.05 10.40
N PHE A 50 30.17 20.95 11.14
CA PHE A 50 30.07 19.59 10.59
C PHE A 50 29.08 18.75 11.40
N GLU A 51 28.55 17.70 10.79
CA GLU A 51 27.61 16.77 11.43
C GLU A 51 28.30 15.48 11.88
N CYS A 52 27.70 14.82 12.86
CA CYS A 52 28.20 13.53 13.34
C CYS A 52 28.05 12.45 12.25
N PRO A 53 29.13 11.72 11.87
CA PRO A 53 29.07 10.68 10.84
C PRO A 53 28.15 9.48 11.13
N GLN A 54 27.67 9.34 12.37
CA GLN A 54 26.82 8.24 12.82
C GLN A 54 25.42 8.70 13.22
N HIS A 55 25.13 10.00 13.17
CA HIS A 55 23.87 10.55 13.63
C HIS A 55 23.55 11.87 12.91
N ASP A 56 22.55 11.83 12.03
CA ASP A 56 22.00 13.02 11.38
C ASP A 56 21.32 13.90 12.45
N GLY A 57 21.85 15.11 12.67
CA GLY A 57 21.25 16.11 13.56
C GLY A 57 22.16 16.70 14.65
N ALA A 58 23.35 16.16 14.89
CA ALA A 58 24.30 16.74 15.86
C ALA A 58 25.31 17.67 15.17
N ILE A 59 25.00 18.96 15.10
CA ILE A 59 25.83 19.99 14.48
C ILE A 59 26.93 20.44 15.45
N VAL A 60 28.19 20.37 15.00
CA VAL A 60 29.37 20.78 15.77
C VAL A 60 30.00 22.01 15.11
N PRO A 61 29.99 23.20 15.75
CA PRO A 61 30.64 24.39 15.23
C PRO A 61 32.16 24.21 15.17
N LYS A 62 32.79 24.62 14.06
CA LYS A 62 34.24 24.47 13.85
C LYS A 62 35.09 25.14 14.93
N ASN A 63 34.64 26.30 15.43
CA ASN A 63 35.31 27.08 16.48
C ASN A 63 35.26 26.41 17.87
N SER A 64 34.52 25.30 18.02
CA SER A 64 34.36 24.58 19.29
C SER A 64 35.23 23.32 19.41
N ILE A 65 35.97 22.94 18.35
CA ILE A 65 36.71 21.68 18.28
C ILE A 65 37.75 21.56 19.39
N ASP A 66 38.51 22.62 19.66
CA ASP A 66 39.53 22.61 20.70
C ASP A 66 38.93 22.63 22.13
N LYS A 67 37.63 22.94 22.25
CA LYS A 67 36.87 22.89 23.52
C LYS A 67 36.18 21.55 23.75
N LEU A 68 36.23 20.63 22.79
CA LEU A 68 35.61 19.31 22.94
C LEU A 68 36.22 18.55 24.11
N LYS A 69 35.36 17.91 24.91
CA LYS A 69 35.76 17.15 26.08
C LYS A 69 36.57 15.93 25.65
N VAL A 70 37.74 15.76 26.27
CA VAL A 70 38.52 14.52 26.17
C VAL A 70 37.69 13.35 26.69
N ASN A 71 37.56 12.27 25.92
CA ASN A 71 36.91 11.05 26.40
C ASN A 71 37.85 10.27 27.33
N ARG A 72 37.87 10.67 28.61
CA ARG A 72 38.67 10.00 29.65
C ARG A 72 38.27 8.53 29.82
N THR A 73 36.97 8.21 29.70
CA THR A 73 36.46 6.84 29.78
C THR A 73 37.06 5.95 28.69
N MET A 74 37.04 6.41 27.43
CA MET A 74 37.62 5.66 26.31
C MET A 74 39.14 5.50 26.45
N ARG A 75 39.84 6.53 26.97
CA ARG A 75 41.26 6.43 27.28
C ARG A 75 41.54 5.35 28.34
N ASN A 76 40.78 5.34 29.44
CA ASN A 76 40.91 4.35 30.49
C ASN A 76 40.58 2.93 30.00
N ILE A 77 39.58 2.78 29.13
CA ILE A 77 39.24 1.50 28.48
C ILE A 77 40.40 1.01 27.62
N ILE A 78 40.99 1.88 26.79
CA ILE A 78 42.15 1.57 25.95
C ILE A 78 43.36 1.16 26.80
N GLU A 79 43.66 1.91 27.84
CA GLU A 79 44.76 1.60 28.76
C GLU A 79 44.55 0.24 29.45
N SER A 80 43.33 -0.04 29.93
CA SER A 80 42.99 -1.30 30.59
C SER A 80 43.05 -2.49 29.63
N LEU A 81 42.61 -2.32 28.38
CA LEU A 81 42.64 -3.37 27.36
C LEU A 81 44.07 -3.66 26.88
N ASN A 82 44.89 -2.62 26.69
CA ASN A 82 46.32 -2.78 26.34
C ASN A 82 47.11 -3.45 27.48
N PHE A 83 46.75 -3.16 28.74
CA PHE A 83 47.34 -3.83 29.90
C PHE A 83 46.99 -5.32 29.94
N ASN A 84 45.72 -5.67 29.70
CA ASN A 84 45.26 -7.06 29.72
C ASN A 84 45.71 -7.89 28.50
N SER A 85 46.09 -7.26 27.39
CA SER A 85 46.58 -7.93 26.17
C SER A 85 48.11 -8.10 26.14
N GLY A 86 48.85 -7.52 27.09
CA GLY A 86 50.32 -7.58 27.15
C GLY A 86 51.03 -6.78 26.04
N LEU A 87 50.29 -6.02 25.24
CA LEU A 87 50.78 -5.24 24.10
C LEU A 87 50.85 -3.76 24.48
N ILE A 88 51.81 -3.42 25.34
CA ILE A 88 52.05 -2.03 25.76
C ILE A 88 53.24 -1.48 24.96
N PRO A 89 53.03 -0.55 24.01
CA PRO A 89 54.13 -0.07 23.17
C PRO A 89 55.13 0.78 23.96
N CYS A 90 56.40 0.68 23.58
CA CYS A 90 57.47 1.48 24.16
C CYS A 90 57.31 2.93 23.72
N THR A 91 57.37 3.86 24.66
CA THR A 91 57.24 5.30 24.38
C THR A 91 58.42 5.84 23.55
N ASN A 92 59.59 5.18 23.61
CA ASN A 92 60.82 5.67 23.01
C ASN A 92 61.24 4.94 21.73
N CYS A 93 60.60 3.82 21.37
CA CYS A 93 60.92 3.07 20.16
C CYS A 93 59.68 2.37 19.61
N ASN A 94 59.77 1.85 18.39
CA ASN A 94 58.66 1.16 17.72
C ASN A 94 58.35 -0.24 18.28
N SER A 95 58.86 -0.60 19.47
CA SER A 95 58.52 -1.86 20.12
C SER A 95 57.05 -1.86 20.53
N LEU A 96 56.30 -2.89 20.12
CA LEU A 96 54.90 -3.08 20.51
C LEU A 96 54.74 -3.63 21.93
N THR A 97 55.84 -4.02 22.56
CA THR A 97 55.88 -4.55 23.92
C THR A 97 56.87 -3.78 24.79
N SER A 98 56.44 -3.52 26.02
CA SER A 98 57.17 -2.85 27.08
C SER A 98 57.15 -3.76 28.30
N GLU A 99 58.25 -3.76 29.03
CA GLU A 99 58.40 -4.57 30.24
C GLU A 99 58.47 -3.71 31.50
N TYR A 100 58.73 -2.40 31.33
CA TYR A 100 58.97 -1.48 32.42
C TYR A 100 58.07 -0.24 32.31
N TRP A 101 57.66 0.27 33.45
CA TRP A 101 56.91 1.51 33.63
C TRP A 101 57.70 2.44 34.53
N CYS A 102 57.76 3.74 34.19
CA CYS A 102 58.38 4.73 35.05
C CYS A 102 57.33 5.49 35.87
N ASN A 103 57.44 5.45 37.21
CA ASN A 103 56.52 6.14 38.12
C ASN A 103 56.58 7.67 38.01
N ASN A 104 57.72 8.22 37.59
CA ASN A 104 57.93 9.66 37.55
C ASN A 104 57.46 10.28 36.22
N CYS A 105 57.75 9.65 35.07
CA CYS A 105 57.37 10.19 33.76
C CYS A 105 56.16 9.50 33.12
N THR A 106 55.60 8.47 33.77
CA THR A 106 54.40 7.75 33.31
C THR A 106 54.53 7.12 31.91
N ASN A 107 55.77 6.86 31.48
CA ASN A 107 56.07 6.25 30.19
C ASN A 107 56.32 4.75 30.34
N ASN A 108 56.03 4.02 29.25
CA ASN A 108 56.31 2.58 29.15
C ASN A 108 57.59 2.38 28.35
N TYR A 109 58.45 1.49 28.80
CA TYR A 109 59.73 1.23 28.17
C TYR A 109 59.93 -0.27 27.93
N CYS A 110 60.43 -0.63 26.76
CA CYS A 110 61.06 -1.94 26.59
C CYS A 110 62.34 -2.02 27.43
N THR A 111 62.82 -3.22 27.69
CA THR A 111 64.00 -3.47 28.52
C THR A 111 65.22 -2.67 28.09
N GLN A 112 65.41 -2.50 26.77
CA GLN A 112 66.51 -1.74 26.20
C GLN A 112 66.35 -0.22 26.44
N CYS A 113 65.17 0.34 26.17
CA CYS A 113 64.93 1.78 26.37
C CYS A 113 64.89 2.17 27.85
N SER A 114 64.41 1.27 28.73
CA SER A 114 64.43 1.49 30.18
C SER A 114 65.86 1.68 30.67
N ARG A 115 66.80 0.81 30.27
CA ARG A 115 68.21 0.93 30.63
C ARG A 115 68.85 2.21 30.08
N GLN A 116 68.68 2.47 28.79
CA GLN A 116 69.30 3.63 28.13
C GLN A 116 68.83 4.98 28.69
N ILE A 117 67.55 5.11 29.03
CA ILE A 117 67.00 6.37 29.54
C ILE A 117 67.41 6.60 30.99
N HIS A 118 67.36 5.57 31.84
CA HIS A 118 67.70 5.72 33.26
C HIS A 118 69.22 5.84 33.52
N GLU A 119 70.07 5.64 32.50
CA GLU A 119 71.50 6.00 32.52
C GLU A 119 71.74 7.51 32.30
N LEU A 120 70.79 8.23 31.72
CA LEU A 120 70.90 9.68 31.49
C LEU A 120 70.69 10.44 32.80
N ARG A 121 71.54 11.45 33.08
CA ARG A 121 71.46 12.29 34.30
C ARG A 121 70.06 12.86 34.58
N ALA A 122 69.30 13.19 33.53
CA ALA A 122 67.96 13.73 33.65
C ALA A 122 66.93 12.75 34.23
N PHE A 123 67.21 11.44 34.20
CA PHE A 123 66.27 10.38 34.59
C PHE A 123 66.83 9.46 35.69
N GLN A 124 67.99 9.80 36.29
CA GLN A 124 68.60 8.97 37.34
C GLN A 124 67.72 8.83 38.60
N ASN A 125 66.84 9.80 38.86
CA ASN A 125 65.92 9.79 39.99
C ASN A 125 64.55 9.20 39.64
N HIS A 126 64.37 8.70 38.43
CA HIS A 126 63.13 8.10 37.99
C HIS A 126 63.06 6.63 38.41
N GLN A 127 61.95 6.22 39.02
CA GLN A 127 61.75 4.84 39.45
C GLN A 127 61.10 4.04 38.33
N SER A 128 61.86 3.11 37.76
CA SER A 128 61.38 2.14 36.76
C SER A 128 60.98 0.84 37.45
N ILE A 129 59.74 0.42 37.30
CA ILE A 129 59.19 -0.83 37.86
C ILE A 129 58.74 -1.78 36.74
N PRO A 130 58.81 -3.10 36.94
CA PRO A 130 58.22 -4.05 36.00
C PRO A 130 56.72 -3.79 35.81
N LEU A 131 56.24 -3.83 34.57
CA LEU A 131 54.83 -3.62 34.23
C LEU A 131 53.89 -4.64 34.91
N LYS A 132 54.39 -5.84 35.21
CA LYS A 132 53.65 -6.88 35.96
C LYS A 132 53.43 -6.51 37.43
N GLU A 133 54.26 -5.63 37.98
CA GLU A 133 54.17 -5.13 39.36
C GLU A 133 53.40 -3.81 39.45
N LYS A 134 52.92 -3.29 38.31
CA LYS A 134 52.00 -2.15 38.24
C LYS A 134 50.65 -2.57 38.84
N SER A 135 50.54 -2.48 40.16
CA SER A 135 49.25 -2.48 40.84
C SER A 135 48.40 -1.34 40.26
N ILE A 136 47.09 -1.54 40.16
CA ILE A 136 46.16 -0.45 39.85
C ILE A 136 46.30 0.56 41.00
N GLU A 137 47.24 1.49 40.87
CA GLU A 137 47.44 2.52 41.86
C GLU A 137 46.14 3.29 41.96
N LEU A 138 45.59 3.33 43.16
CA LEU A 138 44.49 4.24 43.46
C LEU A 138 44.94 5.64 43.00
N ILE A 139 44.06 6.32 42.27
CA ILE A 139 44.34 7.66 41.77
C ILE A 139 44.55 8.57 42.99
N SER A 140 45.61 9.38 42.98
CA SER A 140 45.85 10.36 44.04
C SER A 140 44.78 11.43 44.03
N CYS A 141 44.39 11.92 45.20
CA CYS A 141 43.38 12.97 45.31
C CYS A 141 43.94 14.28 44.73
N GLU A 142 43.14 14.96 43.89
CA GLU A 142 43.53 16.24 43.29
C GLU A 142 43.80 17.33 44.35
N LYS A 143 43.14 17.24 45.51
CA LYS A 143 43.27 18.20 46.63
C LYS A 143 44.31 17.79 47.67
N HIS A 144 44.54 16.49 47.84
CA HIS A 144 45.44 15.92 48.84
C HIS A 144 46.42 14.97 48.12
N GLN A 145 47.52 15.52 47.62
CA GLN A 145 48.40 14.84 46.65
C GLN A 145 49.03 13.55 47.20
N ASP A 146 49.24 13.47 48.52
CA ASP A 146 49.79 12.30 49.21
C ASP A 146 48.74 11.24 49.55
N GLU A 147 47.46 11.57 49.44
CA GLU A 147 46.36 10.67 49.79
C GLU A 147 45.73 10.02 48.55
N LYS A 148 45.38 8.75 48.69
CA LYS A 148 44.78 7.94 47.63
C LYS A 148 43.26 7.92 47.74
N LEU A 149 42.55 8.00 46.61
CA LEU A 149 41.09 7.88 46.57
C LEU A 149 40.66 6.46 46.97
N LYS A 150 39.92 6.33 48.07
CA LYS A 150 39.54 5.04 48.67
C LYS A 150 38.04 4.88 48.92
N HIS A 151 37.31 6.00 48.97
CA HIS A 151 35.90 6.03 49.35
C HIS A 151 35.05 6.66 48.24
N TRP A 152 33.76 6.33 48.22
CA TRP A 152 32.75 6.95 47.37
C TRP A 152 31.75 7.70 48.26
N CYS A 153 31.61 9.00 48.03
CA CYS A 153 30.64 9.83 48.73
C CYS A 153 29.27 9.68 48.07
N LEU A 154 28.29 9.12 48.77
CA LEU A 154 26.96 8.85 48.23
C LEU A 154 26.13 10.13 48.00
N LYS A 155 26.40 11.18 48.77
CA LYS A 155 25.68 12.47 48.63
C LYS A 155 26.22 13.33 47.49
N CYS A 156 27.54 13.29 47.28
CA CYS A 156 28.22 14.14 46.28
C CYS A 156 28.51 13.41 44.96
N ASP A 157 28.24 12.11 44.91
CA ASP A 157 28.45 11.25 43.73
C ASP A 157 29.88 11.33 43.18
N THR A 158 30.86 11.24 44.08
CA THR A 158 32.28 11.42 43.74
C THR A 158 33.22 10.57 44.59
N SER A 159 34.37 10.22 44.03
CA SER A 159 35.47 9.52 44.70
C SER A 159 36.22 10.48 45.62
N ILE A 160 36.47 10.08 46.86
CA ILE A 160 37.16 10.89 47.87
C ILE A 160 38.27 10.10 48.59
N CYS A 161 39.30 10.80 49.08
CA CYS A 161 40.33 10.23 49.95
C CYS A 161 39.95 10.34 51.43
N SER A 162 40.82 9.86 52.31
CA SER A 162 40.60 9.88 53.77
C SER A 162 40.54 11.31 54.31
N ASP A 163 41.38 12.21 53.80
CA ASP A 163 41.43 13.62 54.23
C ASP A 163 40.20 14.41 53.76
N CYS A 164 39.74 14.21 52.52
CA CYS A 164 38.48 14.78 52.04
C CYS A 164 37.31 14.44 52.96
N LEU A 165 37.32 13.23 53.54
CA LEU A 165 36.30 12.74 54.44
C LEU A 165 36.31 13.49 55.78
N LEU A 166 37.48 13.89 56.27
CA LEU A 166 37.64 14.60 57.54
C LEU A 166 37.25 16.08 57.44
N TYR A 167 37.53 16.72 56.30
CA TYR A 167 37.36 18.17 56.15
C TYR A 167 36.10 18.56 55.37
N GLU A 168 35.97 18.10 54.12
CA GLU A 168 34.94 18.58 53.18
C GLU A 168 33.67 17.72 53.18
N HIS A 169 33.78 16.44 53.54
CA HIS A 169 32.70 15.45 53.47
C HIS A 169 32.36 14.84 54.84
N LYS A 170 32.63 15.56 55.94
CA LYS A 170 32.55 15.08 57.32
C LYS A 170 31.24 14.39 57.69
N ASP A 171 30.12 14.94 57.24
CA ASP A 171 28.77 14.45 57.57
C ASP A 171 28.11 13.74 56.38
N HIS A 172 28.87 13.39 55.33
CA HIS A 172 28.32 12.76 54.14
C HIS A 172 28.39 11.24 54.23
N PRO A 173 27.31 10.51 53.90
CA PRO A 173 27.35 9.05 53.85
C PRO A 173 28.32 8.59 52.76
N TYR A 174 29.13 7.59 53.09
CA TYR A 174 30.15 7.05 52.18
C TYR A 174 30.27 5.53 52.30
N ILE A 175 30.82 4.93 51.26
CA ILE A 175 31.19 3.51 51.22
C ILE A 175 32.59 3.35 50.64
N LEU A 176 33.18 2.17 50.78
CA LEU A 176 34.44 1.85 50.11
C LEU A 176 34.26 1.91 48.59
N LEU A 177 35.20 2.52 47.88
CA LEU A 177 35.14 2.70 46.43
C LEU A 177 35.00 1.35 45.69
N ARG A 178 35.66 0.30 46.17
CA ARG A 178 35.52 -1.07 45.63
C ARG A 178 34.10 -1.62 45.79
N LYS A 179 33.42 -1.31 46.89
CA LYS A 179 32.03 -1.72 47.13
C LYS A 179 31.09 -0.93 46.20
N ALA A 180 31.27 0.39 46.12
CA ALA A 180 30.51 1.23 45.19
C ALA A 180 30.61 0.76 43.74
N ALA A 181 31.81 0.40 43.29
CA ALA A 181 32.03 -0.13 41.95
C ALA A 181 31.28 -1.46 41.71
N LYS A 182 31.26 -2.37 42.70
CA LYS A 182 30.55 -3.65 42.61
C LYS A 182 29.02 -3.48 42.62
N ASP A 183 28.53 -2.54 43.41
CA ASP A 183 27.10 -2.19 43.47
C ASP A 183 26.66 -1.52 42.14
N LEU A 184 27.51 -0.67 41.55
CA LEU A 184 27.28 -0.09 40.22
C LEU A 184 27.29 -1.15 39.12
N GLU A 185 28.25 -2.08 39.15
CA GLU A 185 28.35 -3.19 38.19
C GLU A 185 27.07 -4.03 38.20
N THR A 186 26.60 -4.43 39.38
CA THR A 186 25.36 -5.21 39.50
C THR A 186 24.14 -4.44 39.00
N LYS A 187 24.01 -3.16 39.36
CA LYS A 187 22.91 -2.32 38.88
C LYS A 187 22.92 -2.16 37.36
N VAL A 188 24.06 -1.79 36.78
CA VAL A 188 24.19 -1.60 35.32
C VAL A 188 23.92 -2.90 34.57
N ASN A 189 24.40 -4.04 35.08
CA ASN A 189 24.14 -5.33 34.44
C ASN A 189 22.65 -5.70 34.46
N ILE A 190 21.94 -5.43 35.55
CA ILE A 190 20.49 -5.63 35.63
C ILE A 190 19.76 -4.72 34.65
N ASP A 191 20.11 -3.43 34.61
CA ASP A 191 19.49 -2.45 33.71
C ASP A 191 19.72 -2.83 32.24
N LEU A 192 20.95 -3.24 31.87
CA LEU A 192 21.28 -3.71 30.52
C LEU A 192 20.50 -4.97 30.14
N PHE A 193 20.39 -5.94 31.06
CA PHE A 193 19.63 -7.17 30.85
C PHE A 193 18.13 -6.88 30.60
N ASN A 194 17.54 -5.96 31.37
CA ASN A 194 16.15 -5.56 31.19
C ASN A 194 15.92 -4.86 29.85
N ILE A 195 16.85 -3.99 29.42
CA ILE A 195 16.80 -3.35 28.10
C ILE A 195 16.89 -4.40 26.99
N GLU A 196 17.82 -5.34 27.10
CA GLU A 196 17.99 -6.43 26.14
C GLU A 196 16.71 -7.29 26.03
N LEU A 197 16.12 -7.67 27.16
CA LEU A 197 14.85 -8.39 27.19
C LEU A 197 13.73 -7.61 26.50
N SER A 198 13.58 -6.31 26.81
CA SER A 198 12.56 -5.47 26.19
C SER A 198 12.75 -5.34 24.68
N LEU A 199 13.99 -5.16 24.22
CA LEU A 199 14.30 -5.08 22.80
C LEU A 199 14.00 -6.41 22.09
N ASN A 200 14.41 -7.54 22.66
CA ASN A 200 14.14 -8.86 22.09
C ASN A 200 12.64 -9.16 22.03
N ASN A 201 11.86 -8.77 23.04
CA ASN A 201 10.40 -8.90 23.01
C ASN A 201 9.77 -8.08 21.88
N ASN A 202 10.21 -6.84 21.70
CA ASN A 202 9.71 -5.98 20.61
C ASN A 202 10.11 -6.52 19.23
N ILE A 203 11.33 -7.06 19.08
CA ILE A 203 11.78 -7.73 17.85
C ILE A 203 10.86 -8.92 17.55
N ASN A 204 10.64 -9.81 18.53
CA ASN A 204 9.76 -10.97 18.35
C ASN A 204 8.32 -10.57 17.98
N GLN A 205 7.76 -9.55 18.63
CA GLN A 205 6.44 -9.02 18.27
C GLN A 205 6.41 -8.46 16.84
N THR A 206 7.46 -7.75 16.45
CA THR A 206 7.59 -7.22 15.08
C THR A 206 7.66 -8.36 14.06
N ASP A 207 8.45 -9.40 14.33
CA ASP A 207 8.58 -10.58 13.46
C ASP A 207 7.26 -11.34 13.31
N THR A 208 6.50 -11.50 14.40
CA THR A 208 5.16 -12.09 14.33
C THR A 208 4.21 -11.24 13.49
N SER A 209 4.23 -9.91 13.65
CA SER A 209 3.40 -8.98 12.87
C SER A 209 3.75 -9.04 11.38
N ILE A 210 5.05 -9.06 11.03
CA ILE A 210 5.53 -9.24 9.65
C ILE A 210 5.01 -10.55 9.07
N THR A 211 5.03 -11.62 9.85
CA THR A 211 4.56 -12.95 9.40
C THR A 211 3.05 -12.95 9.16
N THR A 212 2.26 -12.33 10.03
CA THR A 212 0.81 -12.18 9.85
C THR A 212 0.50 -11.39 8.58
N ILE A 213 1.16 -10.24 8.37
CA ILE A 213 0.96 -9.41 7.16
C ILE A 213 1.27 -10.21 5.88
N LYS A 214 2.37 -10.98 5.87
CA LYS A 214 2.72 -11.84 4.73
C LYS A 214 1.65 -12.89 4.44
N ASN A 215 1.11 -13.53 5.48
CA ASN A 215 0.05 -14.53 5.32
C ASN A 215 -1.26 -13.91 4.82
N GLU A 216 -1.62 -12.73 5.30
CA GLU A 216 -2.79 -11.99 4.81
C GLU A 216 -2.63 -11.60 3.34
N TYR A 217 -1.46 -11.10 2.94
CA TYR A 217 -1.15 -10.79 1.55
C TYR A 217 -1.32 -12.00 0.63
N GLU A 218 -0.73 -13.15 0.98
CA GLU A 218 -0.86 -14.37 0.17
C GLU A 218 -2.32 -14.88 0.13
N SER A 219 -3.07 -14.76 1.23
CA SER A 219 -4.50 -15.10 1.26
C SER A 219 -5.31 -14.22 0.31
N LYS A 220 -5.12 -12.90 0.34
CA LYS A 220 -5.82 -11.96 -0.55
C LYS A 220 -5.46 -12.21 -2.01
N LYS A 221 -4.19 -12.45 -2.31
CA LYS A 221 -3.72 -12.81 -3.64
C LYS A 221 -4.40 -14.08 -4.16
N LEU A 222 -4.55 -15.11 -3.33
CA LEU A 222 -5.27 -16.34 -3.70
C LEU A 222 -6.76 -16.06 -4.01
N MET A 223 -7.44 -15.27 -3.16
CA MET A 223 -8.84 -14.89 -3.38
C MET A 223 -9.05 -14.13 -4.71
N ILE A 224 -8.13 -13.23 -5.06
CA ILE A 224 -8.16 -12.50 -6.34
C ILE A 224 -8.01 -13.48 -7.50
N ASN A 225 -7.05 -14.40 -7.43
CA ASN A 225 -6.85 -15.41 -8.48
C ASN A 225 -8.07 -16.32 -8.64
N ASP A 226 -8.68 -16.76 -7.54
CA ASP A 226 -9.88 -17.60 -7.59
C ASP A 226 -11.07 -16.85 -8.21
N SER A 227 -11.21 -15.56 -7.88
CA SER A 227 -12.24 -14.69 -8.48
C SER A 227 -12.01 -14.50 -9.98
N MET A 228 -10.76 -14.30 -10.41
CA MET A 228 -10.40 -14.18 -11.83
C MET A 228 -10.68 -15.48 -12.60
N ASN A 229 -10.34 -16.63 -12.02
CA ASN A 229 -10.63 -17.94 -12.62
C ASN A 229 -12.14 -18.18 -12.76
N PHE A 230 -12.92 -17.77 -11.76
CA PHE A 230 -14.37 -17.87 -11.80
C PHE A 230 -14.98 -16.99 -12.91
N LEU A 231 -14.54 -15.73 -13.02
CA LEU A 231 -14.96 -14.82 -14.09
C LEU A 231 -14.61 -15.38 -15.47
N GLN A 232 -13.38 -15.89 -15.64
CA GLN A 232 -12.96 -16.51 -16.90
C GLN A 232 -13.86 -17.70 -17.28
N ARG A 233 -14.28 -18.51 -16.31
CA ARG A 233 -15.20 -19.63 -16.56
C ARG A 233 -16.56 -19.16 -17.05
N ILE A 234 -17.14 -18.14 -16.39
CA ILE A 234 -18.43 -17.55 -16.81
C ILE A 234 -18.35 -16.97 -18.23
N ILE A 235 -17.27 -16.25 -18.54
CA ILE A 235 -17.05 -15.68 -19.87
C ILE A 235 -16.99 -16.79 -20.92
N ASN A 236 -16.24 -17.86 -20.67
CA ASN A 236 -16.11 -18.98 -21.60
C ASN A 236 -17.45 -19.72 -21.78
N GLU A 237 -18.25 -19.86 -20.74
CA GLU A 237 -19.59 -20.46 -20.81
C GLU A 237 -20.54 -19.62 -21.68
N HIS A 238 -20.57 -18.31 -21.48
CA HIS A 238 -21.38 -17.40 -22.31
C HIS A 238 -20.90 -17.32 -23.75
N GLU A 239 -19.59 -17.31 -24.00
CA GLU A 239 -19.02 -17.35 -25.34
C GLU A 239 -19.52 -18.60 -26.09
N LYS A 240 -19.47 -19.76 -25.43
CA LYS A 240 -19.96 -21.01 -26.02
C LYS A 240 -21.46 -20.95 -26.35
N GLU A 241 -22.28 -20.44 -25.44
CA GLU A 241 -23.73 -20.30 -25.65
C GLU A 241 -24.05 -19.39 -26.86
N ILE A 242 -23.33 -18.29 -26.99
CA ILE A 242 -23.50 -17.34 -28.12
C ILE A 242 -23.08 -18.01 -29.43
N LEU A 243 -21.95 -18.71 -29.46
CA LEU A 243 -21.48 -19.43 -30.64
C LEU A 243 -22.47 -20.50 -31.09
N GLU A 244 -23.04 -21.28 -30.15
CA GLU A 244 -24.08 -22.28 -30.46
C GLU A 244 -25.34 -21.65 -31.06
N LYS A 245 -25.77 -20.49 -30.55
CA LYS A 245 -26.92 -19.75 -31.11
C LYS A 245 -26.64 -19.22 -32.51
N ILE A 246 -25.46 -18.66 -32.76
CA ILE A 246 -25.05 -18.18 -34.09
C ILE A 246 -25.03 -19.34 -35.08
N GLN A 247 -24.46 -20.48 -34.69
CA GLN A 247 -24.41 -21.66 -35.54
C GLN A 247 -25.81 -22.16 -35.91
N ASN A 248 -26.73 -22.22 -34.95
CA ASN A 248 -28.11 -22.65 -35.22
C ASN A 248 -28.84 -21.69 -36.18
N ILE A 249 -28.63 -20.37 -36.05
CA ILE A 249 -29.20 -19.39 -37.00
C ILE A 249 -28.64 -19.61 -38.40
N ASP A 250 -27.32 -19.81 -38.52
CA ASP A 250 -26.67 -20.07 -39.81
C ASP A 250 -27.18 -21.36 -40.46
N GLU A 251 -27.27 -22.46 -39.71
CA GLU A 251 -27.80 -23.74 -40.18
C GLU A 251 -29.25 -23.62 -40.69
N ASN A 252 -30.11 -22.90 -39.94
CA ASN A 252 -31.49 -22.68 -40.34
C ASN A 252 -31.62 -21.80 -41.60
N ASN A 253 -30.82 -20.73 -41.70
CA ASN A 253 -30.79 -19.87 -42.87
C ASN A 253 -30.31 -20.64 -44.11
N ASN A 254 -29.24 -21.42 -43.97
CA ASN A 254 -28.69 -22.24 -45.05
C ASN A 254 -29.74 -23.26 -45.55
N LYS A 255 -30.44 -23.92 -44.62
CA LYS A 255 -31.52 -24.85 -44.97
C LYS A 255 -32.66 -24.15 -45.72
N LEU A 256 -33.13 -22.99 -45.24
CA LEU A 256 -34.19 -22.22 -45.90
C LEU A 256 -33.81 -21.81 -47.33
N MET A 257 -32.55 -21.38 -47.51
CA MET A 257 -32.02 -20.99 -48.81
C MET A 257 -31.89 -22.19 -49.76
N GLU A 258 -31.44 -23.34 -49.27
CA GLU A 258 -31.34 -24.56 -50.09
C GLU A 258 -32.74 -25.07 -50.50
N ASP A 259 -33.72 -25.05 -49.59
CA ASP A 259 -35.11 -25.39 -49.89
C ASP A 259 -35.73 -24.44 -50.93
N PHE A 260 -35.39 -23.15 -50.89
CA PHE A 260 -35.81 -22.18 -51.90
C PHE A 260 -35.16 -22.44 -53.27
N LYS A 261 -33.87 -22.74 -53.28
CA LYS A 261 -33.12 -23.11 -54.50
C LYS A 261 -33.68 -24.37 -55.15
N ILE A 262 -33.99 -25.42 -54.37
CA ILE A 262 -34.61 -26.66 -54.88
C ILE A 262 -35.96 -26.35 -55.56
N ARG A 263 -36.78 -25.49 -54.96
CA ARG A 263 -38.06 -25.07 -55.56
C ARG A 263 -37.85 -24.37 -56.90
N LEU A 264 -36.90 -23.45 -57.00
CA LEU A 264 -36.55 -22.78 -58.27
C LEU A 264 -36.05 -23.78 -59.33
N GLN A 265 -35.22 -24.75 -58.94
CA GLN A 265 -34.73 -25.78 -59.86
C GLN A 265 -35.86 -26.66 -60.40
N ASN A 266 -36.82 -27.05 -59.55
CA ASN A 266 -38.00 -27.80 -59.98
C ASN A 266 -38.86 -26.98 -60.97
N GLU A 267 -39.04 -25.69 -60.73
CA GLU A 267 -39.75 -24.79 -61.64
C GLU A 267 -39.05 -24.70 -63.01
N LEU A 268 -37.72 -24.58 -63.01
CA LEU A 268 -36.93 -24.57 -64.24
C LEU A 268 -37.05 -25.90 -65.01
N GLN A 269 -36.99 -27.03 -64.31
CA GLN A 269 -37.16 -28.35 -64.94
C GLN A 269 -38.53 -28.51 -65.58
N GLN A 270 -39.60 -28.02 -64.95
CA GLN A 270 -40.94 -28.06 -65.54
C GLN A 270 -41.03 -27.19 -66.80
N LEU A 271 -40.35 -26.05 -66.82
CA LEU A 271 -40.28 -25.19 -68.00
C LEU A 271 -39.54 -25.86 -69.15
N ASP A 272 -38.42 -26.53 -68.86
CA ASP A 272 -37.67 -27.30 -69.85
C ASP A 272 -38.51 -28.42 -70.46
N ILE A 273 -39.31 -29.15 -69.66
CA ILE A 273 -40.24 -30.18 -70.17
C ILE A 273 -41.24 -29.57 -71.17
N GLN A 274 -41.81 -28.40 -70.87
CA GLN A 274 -42.74 -27.73 -71.79
C GLN A 274 -42.03 -27.26 -73.06
N LYS A 275 -40.81 -26.74 -72.95
CA LYS A 275 -39.99 -26.33 -74.09
C LYS A 275 -39.66 -27.53 -74.99
N THR A 276 -39.22 -28.65 -74.43
CA THR A 276 -38.96 -29.88 -75.19
C THR A 276 -40.23 -30.43 -75.83
N THR A 277 -41.37 -30.35 -75.14
CA THR A 277 -42.67 -30.75 -75.73
C THR A 277 -42.99 -29.91 -76.97
N LEU A 278 -42.79 -28.59 -76.89
CA LEU A 278 -42.96 -27.69 -78.02
C LEU A 278 -42.00 -28.01 -79.17
N GLU A 279 -40.72 -28.26 -78.87
CA GLU A 279 -39.70 -28.64 -79.86
C GLU A 279 -40.07 -29.94 -80.59
N ILE A 280 -40.59 -30.94 -79.89
CA ILE A 280 -41.07 -32.21 -80.47
C ILE A 280 -42.26 -31.95 -81.40
N LEU A 281 -43.25 -31.15 -80.96
CA LEU A 281 -44.42 -30.82 -81.77
C LEU A 281 -44.03 -30.06 -83.04
N LEU A 282 -43.12 -29.10 -82.95
CA LEU A 282 -42.60 -28.36 -84.10
C LEU A 282 -41.85 -29.28 -85.07
N SER A 283 -41.05 -30.21 -84.55
CA SER A 283 -40.30 -31.19 -85.35
C SER A 283 -41.20 -32.18 -86.11
N SER A 284 -42.44 -32.39 -85.65
CA SER A 284 -43.42 -33.23 -86.34
C SER A 284 -43.98 -32.62 -87.63
N ASN A 285 -43.77 -31.31 -87.84
CA ASN A 285 -44.22 -30.52 -88.98
C ASN A 285 -45.74 -30.64 -89.29
N ASP A 286 -46.55 -30.89 -88.25
CA ASP A 286 -48.01 -31.01 -88.30
C ASP A 286 -48.66 -29.81 -87.59
N PRO A 287 -49.15 -28.80 -88.35
CA PRO A 287 -49.71 -27.58 -87.76
C PRO A 287 -50.94 -27.83 -86.88
N MET A 288 -51.70 -28.90 -87.11
CA MET A 288 -52.92 -29.17 -86.33
C MET A 288 -52.59 -29.60 -84.91
N LYS A 289 -51.52 -30.39 -84.70
CA LYS A 289 -51.08 -30.80 -83.35
C LYS A 289 -50.60 -29.62 -82.52
N LEU A 290 -49.86 -28.70 -83.13
CA LEU A 290 -49.43 -27.46 -82.48
C LEU A 290 -50.63 -26.58 -82.12
N MET A 291 -51.60 -26.45 -83.02
CA MET A 291 -52.80 -25.63 -82.78
C MET A 291 -53.72 -26.23 -81.72
N HIS A 292 -53.78 -27.56 -81.57
CA HIS A 292 -54.50 -28.21 -80.48
C HIS A 292 -53.82 -27.99 -79.12
N ALA A 293 -52.49 -28.02 -79.04
CA ALA A 293 -51.75 -27.78 -77.79
C ALA A 293 -51.58 -26.28 -77.43
N ARG A 294 -51.95 -25.37 -78.35
CA ARG A 294 -51.76 -23.92 -78.21
C ARG A 294 -52.35 -23.38 -76.91
N GLN A 295 -53.59 -23.76 -76.59
CA GLN A 295 -54.29 -23.25 -75.42
C GLN A 295 -53.60 -23.70 -74.13
N ASP A 296 -53.14 -24.96 -74.08
CA ASP A 296 -52.45 -25.53 -72.93
C ASP A 296 -51.12 -24.82 -72.65
N PHE A 297 -50.35 -24.48 -73.68
CA PHE A 297 -49.11 -23.71 -73.53
C PHE A 297 -49.38 -22.28 -73.05
N PHE A 298 -50.38 -21.60 -73.61
CA PHE A 298 -50.73 -20.25 -73.15
C PHE A 298 -51.21 -20.26 -71.70
N ASP A 299 -52.03 -21.23 -71.33
CA ASP A 299 -52.53 -21.38 -69.96
C ASP A 299 -51.39 -21.73 -68.99
N TYR A 300 -50.44 -22.58 -69.39
CA TYR A 300 -49.24 -22.89 -68.61
C TYR A 300 -48.38 -21.64 -68.37
N ILE A 301 -48.03 -20.90 -69.44
CA ILE A 301 -47.20 -19.71 -69.36
C ILE A 301 -47.87 -18.63 -68.50
N ASN A 302 -49.16 -18.39 -68.71
CA ASN A 302 -49.91 -17.39 -67.95
C ASN A 302 -50.00 -17.75 -66.46
N ARG A 303 -50.21 -19.02 -66.12
CA ARG A 303 -50.21 -19.48 -64.72
C ARG A 303 -48.83 -19.34 -64.09
N ARG A 304 -47.76 -19.74 -64.78
CA ARG A 304 -46.39 -19.65 -64.24
C ARG A 304 -45.87 -18.23 -64.12
N ASN A 305 -46.18 -17.35 -65.06
CA ASN A 305 -45.85 -15.92 -64.95
C ASN A 305 -46.47 -15.29 -63.70
N ARG A 306 -47.71 -15.65 -63.34
CA ARG A 306 -48.34 -15.18 -62.09
C ARG A 306 -47.63 -15.71 -60.84
N ILE A 307 -47.24 -16.99 -60.84
CA ILE A 307 -46.53 -17.61 -59.71
C ILE A 307 -45.15 -16.98 -59.52
N LEU A 308 -44.40 -16.77 -60.61
CA LEU A 308 -43.06 -16.17 -60.58
C LEU A 308 -43.10 -14.69 -60.17
N GLN A 309 -44.13 -13.94 -60.57
CA GLN A 309 -44.35 -12.55 -60.09
C GLN A 309 -44.58 -12.47 -58.57
N GLY A 310 -45.09 -13.54 -57.94
CA GLY A 310 -45.27 -13.63 -56.49
C GLY A 310 -44.10 -14.26 -55.73
N LEU A 311 -43.10 -14.82 -56.43
CA LEU A 311 -41.98 -15.53 -55.81
C LEU A 311 -40.92 -14.51 -55.35
N GLN A 312 -41.00 -14.09 -54.10
CA GLN A 312 -39.97 -13.22 -53.52
C GLN A 312 -38.83 -14.06 -52.96
N LEU A 313 -37.58 -13.61 -53.19
CA LEU A 313 -36.43 -14.14 -52.46
C LEU A 313 -36.72 -14.02 -50.96
N PRO A 314 -36.35 -15.02 -50.13
CA PRO A 314 -36.45 -14.93 -48.67
C PRO A 314 -35.51 -13.88 -48.05
N THR A 315 -35.19 -12.78 -48.73
CA THR A 315 -34.26 -11.74 -48.24
C THR A 315 -34.77 -11.01 -47.00
N LYS A 316 -36.08 -10.99 -46.74
CA LYS A 316 -36.66 -10.47 -45.49
C LYS A 316 -36.56 -11.44 -44.30
N HIS A 317 -36.17 -12.69 -44.53
CA HIS A 317 -36.04 -13.75 -43.52
C HIS A 317 -34.64 -14.36 -43.46
N ILE A 318 -33.68 -13.82 -44.22
CA ILE A 318 -32.28 -13.94 -43.80
C ILE A 318 -32.27 -13.18 -42.48
N TYR A 319 -32.28 -13.91 -41.37
CA TYR A 319 -31.96 -13.32 -40.08
C TYR A 319 -30.60 -12.67 -40.28
N TYR A 320 -30.61 -11.36 -40.58
CA TYR A 320 -29.46 -10.50 -40.34
C TYR A 320 -28.97 -10.92 -38.97
N ILE A 321 -27.67 -11.11 -38.81
CA ILE A 321 -27.10 -11.51 -37.53
C ILE A 321 -27.36 -10.35 -36.54
N GLU A 322 -28.59 -10.25 -36.02
CA GLU A 322 -29.03 -9.37 -34.93
C GLU A 322 -28.30 -9.74 -33.63
N GLY A 323 -27.40 -10.72 -33.68
CA GLY A 323 -26.41 -11.01 -32.65
C GLY A 323 -25.17 -10.13 -32.69
N ILE A 324 -24.89 -9.33 -33.73
CA ILE A 324 -23.74 -8.39 -33.69
C ILE A 324 -24.00 -7.24 -32.68
N ASP A 325 -25.26 -6.90 -32.40
CA ASP A 325 -25.58 -6.01 -31.28
C ASP A 325 -25.51 -6.74 -29.93
N GLN A 326 -25.67 -8.07 -29.89
CA GLN A 326 -25.32 -8.86 -28.70
C GLN A 326 -23.79 -9.00 -28.51
N ILE A 327 -22.99 -8.84 -29.57
CA ILE A 327 -21.54 -8.65 -29.45
C ILE A 327 -21.22 -7.28 -28.83
N GLN A 328 -22.13 -6.27 -28.86
CA GLN A 328 -21.96 -5.11 -27.97
C GLN A 328 -22.10 -5.50 -26.50
N ASN A 329 -22.95 -6.46 -26.13
CA ASN A 329 -22.99 -6.98 -24.76
C ASN A 329 -21.73 -7.77 -24.41
N VAL A 330 -21.15 -8.55 -25.34
CA VAL A 330 -19.86 -9.21 -25.13
C VAL A 330 -18.70 -8.21 -25.06
N ARG A 331 -18.70 -7.18 -25.92
CA ARG A 331 -17.74 -6.07 -25.89
C ARG A 331 -17.93 -5.21 -24.64
N HIS A 332 -19.14 -5.08 -24.11
CA HIS A 332 -19.48 -4.42 -22.85
C HIS A 332 -19.01 -5.25 -21.65
N ASN A 333 -19.16 -6.58 -21.69
CA ASN A 333 -18.62 -7.50 -20.69
C ASN A 333 -17.08 -7.59 -20.75
N ILE A 334 -16.48 -7.53 -21.95
CA ILE A 334 -15.03 -7.41 -22.15
C ILE A 334 -14.52 -6.01 -21.76
N LEU A 335 -15.32 -4.95 -21.93
CA LEU A 335 -15.05 -3.61 -21.38
C LEU A 335 -15.16 -3.59 -19.86
N GLN A 336 -16.09 -4.36 -19.27
CA GLN A 336 -16.17 -4.58 -17.82
C GLN A 336 -14.95 -5.35 -17.29
N CYS A 337 -14.45 -6.35 -18.02
CA CYS A 337 -13.18 -7.01 -17.72
C CYS A 337 -11.97 -6.11 -17.98
N GLY A 338 -12.02 -5.25 -19.01
CA GLY A 338 -11.00 -4.25 -19.32
C GLY A 338 -10.90 -3.19 -18.23
N GLN A 339 -12.03 -2.76 -17.66
CA GLN A 339 -12.09 -1.88 -16.50
C GLN A 339 -11.58 -2.57 -15.23
N LEU A 340 -11.86 -3.86 -15.03
CA LEU A 340 -11.23 -4.68 -13.98
C LEU A 340 -9.71 -4.83 -14.19
N ILE A 341 -9.25 -4.98 -15.42
CA ILE A 341 -7.83 -5.01 -15.77
C ILE A 341 -7.19 -3.64 -15.60
N ASP A 342 -7.90 -2.53 -15.85
CA ASP A 342 -7.42 -1.17 -15.56
C ASP A 342 -7.38 -0.88 -14.06
N ILE A 343 -8.28 -1.50 -13.27
CA ILE A 343 -8.22 -1.53 -11.79
C ILE A 343 -7.02 -2.36 -11.31
N LEU A 344 -6.70 -3.47 -11.97
CA LEU A 344 -5.57 -4.35 -11.63
C LEU A 344 -4.21 -3.89 -12.20
N LYS A 345 -4.20 -3.03 -13.23
CA LYS A 345 -3.00 -2.43 -13.85
C LYS A 345 -2.60 -1.10 -13.23
N GLN A 346 -3.45 -0.51 -12.39
CA GLN A 346 -3.02 0.60 -11.57
C GLN A 346 -1.99 0.05 -10.58
N PRO A 347 -0.74 0.59 -10.58
CA PRO A 347 0.28 0.14 -9.65
C PRO A 347 -0.28 0.30 -8.24
N ASP A 348 -0.01 -0.69 -7.38
CA ASP A 348 -0.22 -0.67 -5.93
C ASP A 348 0.30 0.65 -5.32
N GLU A 349 -0.54 1.68 -5.32
CA GLU A 349 -0.51 2.78 -4.36
C GLU A 349 -1.60 2.55 -3.30
N THR A 350 -2.00 1.30 -3.10
CA THR A 350 -2.72 0.76 -1.94
C THR A 350 -1.79 0.69 -0.71
N ILE A 351 -1.08 1.78 -0.43
CA ILE A 351 -0.75 2.13 0.94
C ILE A 351 -2.00 2.82 1.46
N ALA A 352 -2.49 2.42 2.62
CA ALA A 352 -3.55 3.10 3.35
C ALA A 352 -3.25 4.60 3.43
N TYR A 353 -3.72 5.37 2.44
CA TYR A 353 -3.59 6.81 2.45
C TYR A 353 -4.76 7.30 3.28
N TYR A 354 -4.51 7.40 4.57
CA TYR A 354 -5.12 8.43 5.40
C TYR A 354 -5.19 9.70 4.52
N ASN A 355 -6.40 10.15 4.19
CA ASN A 355 -6.64 11.33 3.36
C ASN A 355 -6.92 12.53 4.29
N PRO A 356 -5.89 13.14 4.90
CA PRO A 356 -6.07 14.26 5.83
C PRO A 356 -6.74 15.46 5.18
N GLN A 357 -6.70 15.55 3.85
CA GLN A 357 -7.38 16.61 3.11
C GLN A 357 -8.89 16.41 3.11
N LEU A 358 -9.38 15.18 2.99
CA LEU A 358 -10.81 14.88 3.09
C LEU A 358 -11.34 15.11 4.51
N GLU A 359 -10.64 14.60 5.54
CA GLU A 359 -11.02 14.86 6.93
C GLU A 359 -11.03 16.35 7.25
N LYS A 360 -9.99 17.08 6.83
CA LYS A 360 -9.94 18.54 7.01
C LYS A 360 -11.07 19.24 6.26
N LEU A 361 -11.37 18.86 5.03
CA LEU A 361 -12.49 19.42 4.27
C LEU A 361 -13.84 19.13 4.95
N ILE A 362 -14.01 17.94 5.50
CA ILE A 362 -15.22 17.59 6.25
C ILE A 362 -15.31 18.45 7.51
N ILE A 363 -14.23 18.58 8.28
CA ILE A 363 -14.14 19.42 9.49
C ILE A 363 -14.46 20.88 9.17
N ASP A 364 -13.79 21.44 8.16
CA ASP A 364 -13.95 22.84 7.74
C ASP A 364 -15.39 23.12 7.26
N ASN A 365 -16.07 22.12 6.68
CA ASN A 365 -17.42 22.25 6.16
C ASN A 365 -18.51 21.70 7.10
N GLN A 366 -18.22 21.28 8.34
CA GLN A 366 -19.24 20.73 9.28
C GLN A 366 -20.39 21.70 9.57
N THR A 367 -20.16 23.00 9.38
CA THR A 367 -21.18 24.04 9.60
C THR A 367 -22.01 24.39 8.37
N GLN A 368 -21.63 23.86 7.20
CA GLN A 368 -22.28 24.15 5.93
C GLN A 368 -23.51 23.27 5.70
N GLN A 369 -24.45 23.77 4.90
CA GLN A 369 -25.66 23.06 4.50
C GLN A 369 -25.48 22.27 3.19
N GLU A 370 -24.39 22.50 2.47
CA GLU A 370 -24.06 21.84 1.21
C GLU A 370 -22.63 21.31 1.26
N TRP A 371 -22.43 20.05 0.90
CA TRP A 371 -21.11 19.43 0.71
C TRP A 371 -20.96 19.01 -0.74
N ASN A 372 -19.90 19.47 -1.40
CA ASN A 372 -19.61 19.15 -2.78
C ASN A 372 -18.23 18.51 -2.97
N PHE A 373 -18.24 17.29 -3.49
CA PHE A 373 -17.05 16.48 -3.75
C PHE A 373 -16.92 16.07 -5.22
N GLU A 374 -17.60 16.74 -6.16
CA GLU A 374 -17.58 16.41 -7.58
C GLU A 374 -16.16 16.12 -8.11
N ARG A 375 -16.02 15.02 -8.87
CA ARG A 375 -14.78 14.56 -9.53
C ARG A 375 -13.62 14.22 -8.59
N LYS A 376 -13.88 13.99 -7.31
CA LYS A 376 -12.90 13.39 -6.39
C LYS A 376 -13.05 11.88 -6.43
N ILE A 377 -11.98 11.18 -6.79
CA ILE A 377 -11.95 9.72 -6.68
C ILE A 377 -12.10 9.36 -5.20
N MET A 378 -13.14 8.60 -4.86
CA MET A 378 -13.43 8.15 -3.50
C MET A 378 -13.10 6.66 -3.41
N ILE A 379 -12.23 6.30 -2.47
CA ILE A 379 -12.08 4.89 -2.05
C ILE A 379 -13.14 4.53 -1.01
N ASP A 380 -13.30 3.24 -0.72
CA ASP A 380 -14.29 2.76 0.26
C ASP A 380 -14.12 3.40 1.64
N GLU A 381 -12.87 3.64 2.08
CA GLU A 381 -12.60 4.29 3.37
C GLU A 381 -12.98 5.79 3.36
N ASP A 382 -12.83 6.50 2.24
CA ASP A 382 -13.29 7.88 2.11
C ASP A 382 -14.82 7.96 2.25
N MET A 383 -15.53 7.03 1.61
CA MET A 383 -16.99 6.95 1.73
C MET A 383 -17.44 6.62 3.15
N LYS A 384 -16.67 5.81 3.88
CA LYS A 384 -16.90 5.53 5.28
C LYS A 384 -16.65 6.75 6.17
N ILE A 385 -15.60 7.53 5.92
CA ILE A 385 -15.34 8.80 6.62
C ILE A 385 -16.49 9.80 6.38
N ILE A 386 -16.96 9.93 5.13
CA ILE A 386 -18.11 10.77 4.79
C ILE A 386 -19.36 10.29 5.54
N ALA A 387 -19.64 8.98 5.52
CA ALA A 387 -20.76 8.38 6.23
C ALA A 387 -20.68 8.65 7.76
N ASP A 388 -19.54 8.43 8.39
CA ASP A 388 -19.33 8.68 9.81
C ASP A 388 -19.52 10.17 10.16
N ALA A 389 -19.08 11.06 9.28
CA ALA A 389 -19.30 12.49 9.44
C ALA A 389 -20.78 12.87 9.31
N LEU A 390 -21.51 12.27 8.35
CA LEU A 390 -22.95 12.46 8.15
C LEU A 390 -23.78 11.96 9.34
N LYS A 391 -23.32 10.91 10.03
CA LYS A 391 -24.03 10.30 11.15
C LYS A 391 -24.28 11.28 12.30
N ASN A 392 -23.34 12.18 12.53
CA ASN A 392 -23.42 13.21 13.58
C ASN A 392 -23.73 14.61 13.03
N ASN A 393 -23.82 14.76 11.70
CA ASN A 393 -24.11 16.04 11.08
C ASN A 393 -25.61 16.35 11.18
N THR A 394 -25.93 17.46 11.85
CA THR A 394 -27.31 17.93 12.10
C THR A 394 -27.66 19.17 11.27
N ARG A 395 -26.85 19.52 10.27
CA ARG A 395 -27.00 20.76 9.49
C ARG A 395 -26.95 20.55 7.99
N LEU A 396 -26.34 19.47 7.52
CA LEU A 396 -26.20 19.21 6.09
C LEU A 396 -27.56 18.90 5.47
N ILE A 397 -27.86 19.60 4.38
CA ILE A 397 -29.10 19.52 3.61
C ILE A 397 -28.82 18.87 2.25
N GLU A 398 -27.69 19.20 1.61
CA GLU A 398 -27.36 18.72 0.27
C GLU A 398 -25.97 18.07 0.21
N LEU A 399 -25.89 16.90 -0.41
CA LEU A 399 -24.65 16.16 -0.62
C LEU A 399 -24.44 15.85 -2.10
N HIS A 400 -23.40 16.43 -2.68
CA HIS A 400 -22.99 16.22 -4.07
C HIS A 400 -21.77 15.32 -4.14
N LEU A 401 -21.99 14.11 -4.67
CA LEU A 401 -20.96 13.10 -4.91
C LEU A 401 -20.92 12.62 -6.39
N PRO A 402 -21.06 13.49 -7.41
CA PRO A 402 -21.05 13.02 -8.78
C PRO A 402 -19.64 12.70 -9.28
N GLN A 403 -19.55 11.69 -10.14
CA GLN A 403 -18.29 11.30 -10.77
C GLN A 403 -17.17 11.02 -9.76
N CYS A 404 -17.51 10.35 -8.66
CA CYS A 404 -16.62 10.07 -7.54
C CYS A 404 -16.11 8.61 -7.51
N GLN A 405 -16.43 7.82 -8.53
CA GLN A 405 -16.12 6.38 -8.60
C GLN A 405 -16.76 5.54 -7.46
N ILE A 406 -17.86 6.02 -6.88
CA ILE A 406 -18.55 5.31 -5.79
C ILE A 406 -19.10 3.99 -6.30
N ASN A 407 -18.70 2.89 -5.66
CA ASN A 407 -19.17 1.53 -5.94
C ASN A 407 -20.32 1.13 -4.99
N ASP A 408 -20.75 -0.13 -5.06
CA ASP A 408 -21.82 -0.67 -4.21
C ASP A 408 -21.51 -0.62 -2.71
N GLN A 409 -20.23 -0.72 -2.32
CA GLN A 409 -19.80 -0.65 -0.92
C GLN A 409 -19.89 0.78 -0.39
N GLY A 410 -19.49 1.78 -1.18
CA GLY A 410 -19.70 3.19 -0.87
C GLY A 410 -21.19 3.56 -0.75
N ALA A 411 -22.03 3.03 -1.65
CA ALA A 411 -23.49 3.19 -1.57
C ALA A 411 -24.07 2.56 -0.29
N LYS A 412 -23.53 1.42 0.16
CA LYS A 412 -23.92 0.79 1.42
C LYS A 412 -23.59 1.66 2.63
N TYR A 413 -22.39 2.26 2.69
CA TYR A 413 -22.03 3.16 3.79
C TYR A 413 -22.97 4.37 3.88
N LEU A 414 -23.34 4.94 2.73
CA LEU A 414 -24.36 5.99 2.68
C LEU A 414 -25.71 5.48 3.19
N ALA A 415 -26.16 4.31 2.72
CA ALA A 415 -27.41 3.71 3.13
C ALA A 415 -27.51 3.49 4.65
N ASP A 416 -26.45 2.98 5.29
CA ASP A 416 -26.41 2.72 6.73
C ASP A 416 -26.64 4.01 7.55
N VAL A 417 -26.19 5.16 7.03
CA VAL A 417 -26.35 6.46 7.68
C VAL A 417 -27.67 7.12 7.31
N LEU A 418 -28.13 6.97 6.07
CA LEU A 418 -29.42 7.51 5.61
C LEU A 418 -30.60 6.96 6.42
N GLN A 419 -30.52 5.74 6.97
CA GLN A 419 -31.56 5.21 7.85
C GLN A 419 -31.83 6.09 9.09
N HIS A 420 -30.82 6.83 9.55
CA HIS A 420 -30.85 7.58 10.81
C HIS A 420 -30.66 9.08 10.63
N ASN A 421 -30.05 9.52 9.52
CA ASN A 421 -29.87 10.93 9.22
C ASN A 421 -31.23 11.57 8.91
N ASN A 422 -31.52 12.67 9.61
CA ASN A 422 -32.79 13.37 9.55
C ASN A 422 -32.65 14.83 9.08
N THR A 423 -31.55 15.17 8.42
CA THR A 423 -31.29 16.54 7.95
C THR A 423 -31.03 16.62 6.45
N LEU A 424 -30.49 15.55 5.86
CA LEU A 424 -30.22 15.49 4.44
C LEU A 424 -31.53 15.42 3.65
N ILE A 425 -31.68 16.35 2.71
CA ILE A 425 -32.84 16.53 1.83
C ILE A 425 -32.51 16.10 0.40
N SER A 426 -31.30 16.41 -0.08
CA SER A 426 -30.88 16.13 -1.46
C SER A 426 -29.57 15.34 -1.51
N LEU A 427 -29.57 14.24 -2.27
CA LEU A 427 -28.40 13.38 -2.49
C LEU A 427 -28.16 13.16 -3.99
N TYR A 428 -27.00 13.61 -4.47
CA TYR A 428 -26.61 13.49 -5.88
C TYR A 428 -25.47 12.48 -6.06
N LEU A 429 -25.77 11.35 -6.70
CA LEU A 429 -24.86 10.22 -6.93
C LEU A 429 -24.70 9.90 -8.42
N TYR A 430 -24.96 10.86 -9.32
CA TYR A 430 -24.86 10.60 -10.76
C TYR A 430 -23.42 10.34 -11.23
N LYS A 431 -23.26 9.59 -12.33
CA LYS A 431 -21.93 9.22 -12.90
C LYS A 431 -21.06 8.41 -11.94
N ASN A 432 -21.62 7.50 -11.17
CA ASN A 432 -20.86 6.60 -10.30
C ASN A 432 -20.95 5.13 -10.79
N HIS A 433 -20.41 4.21 -9.99
CA HIS A 433 -20.36 2.78 -10.28
C HIS A 433 -21.35 1.98 -9.42
N ILE A 434 -22.50 2.58 -9.09
CA ILE A 434 -23.53 1.93 -8.27
C ILE A 434 -24.34 0.97 -9.15
N SER A 435 -24.35 -0.30 -8.80
CA SER A 435 -25.11 -1.34 -9.48
C SER A 435 -26.46 -1.58 -8.79
N ASN A 436 -27.22 -2.56 -9.29
CA ASN A 436 -28.44 -3.06 -8.62
C ASN A 436 -28.21 -3.42 -7.14
N TYR A 437 -27.00 -3.85 -6.76
CA TYR A 437 -26.67 -4.24 -5.39
C TYR A 437 -26.55 -3.04 -4.46
N GLY A 438 -25.83 -1.98 -4.87
CA GLY A 438 -25.76 -0.73 -4.12
C GLY A 438 -27.10 -0.03 -4.03
N VAL A 439 -27.88 -0.03 -5.12
CA VAL A 439 -29.25 0.52 -5.13
C VAL A 439 -30.16 -0.20 -4.14
N ARG A 440 -30.01 -1.52 -3.98
CA ARG A 440 -30.80 -2.26 -2.98
C ARG A 440 -30.59 -1.70 -1.58
N PHE A 441 -29.34 -1.46 -1.17
CA PHE A 441 -29.07 -0.87 0.15
C PHE A 441 -29.68 0.52 0.30
N LEU A 442 -29.53 1.38 -0.70
CA LEU A 442 -30.14 2.70 -0.70
C LEU A 442 -31.66 2.63 -0.62
N ALA A 443 -32.29 1.75 -1.40
CA ALA A 443 -33.74 1.52 -1.37
C ALA A 443 -34.21 1.04 0.01
N ASP A 444 -33.54 0.05 0.60
CA ASP A 444 -33.87 -0.48 1.92
C ASP A 444 -33.75 0.61 3.00
N ALA A 445 -32.72 1.46 2.92
CA ALA A 445 -32.55 2.59 3.84
C ALA A 445 -33.63 3.67 3.69
N LEU A 446 -34.01 3.99 2.45
CA LEU A 446 -35.00 5.01 2.15
C LEU A 446 -36.42 4.62 2.53
N ILE A 447 -36.72 3.33 2.75
CA ILE A 447 -38.00 2.93 3.34
C ILE A 447 -38.17 3.53 4.76
N GLN A 448 -37.07 3.68 5.51
CA GLN A 448 -37.09 4.22 6.88
C GLN A 448 -36.75 5.71 6.95
N ASN A 449 -36.04 6.24 5.95
CA ASN A 449 -35.71 7.65 5.90
C ASN A 449 -36.96 8.50 5.57
N ASN A 450 -37.20 9.54 6.36
CA ASN A 450 -38.35 10.43 6.20
C ASN A 450 -37.96 11.89 5.91
N THR A 451 -36.76 12.13 5.37
CA THR A 451 -36.24 13.49 5.16
C THR A 451 -35.72 13.74 3.76
N LEU A 452 -35.17 12.71 3.10
CA LEU A 452 -34.67 12.83 1.75
C LEU A 452 -35.83 13.00 0.77
N THR A 453 -35.82 14.11 0.03
CA THR A 453 -36.82 14.44 -1.00
C THR A 453 -36.27 14.25 -2.41
N THR A 454 -34.96 14.35 -2.59
CA THR A 454 -34.31 14.30 -3.90
C THR A 454 -33.17 13.29 -3.92
N LEU A 455 -33.22 12.36 -4.87
CA LEU A 455 -32.17 11.38 -5.13
C LEU A 455 -31.83 11.34 -6.62
N ASP A 456 -30.57 11.59 -6.97
CA ASP A 456 -30.07 11.43 -8.33
C ASP A 456 -29.15 10.22 -8.46
N LEU A 457 -29.61 9.21 -9.20
CA LEU A 457 -28.91 7.98 -9.54
C LEU A 457 -28.64 7.87 -11.05
N SER A 458 -28.71 8.97 -11.80
CA SER A 458 -28.47 8.97 -13.24
C SER A 458 -27.04 8.51 -13.59
N GLN A 459 -26.86 7.90 -14.77
CA GLN A 459 -25.53 7.45 -15.23
C GLN A 459 -24.83 6.51 -14.22
N ASN A 460 -25.56 5.49 -13.75
CA ASN A 460 -25.05 4.38 -12.95
C ASN A 460 -25.31 3.04 -13.68
N TYR A 461 -25.11 1.89 -13.02
CA TYR A 461 -25.29 0.55 -13.60
C TYR A 461 -26.58 -0.12 -13.12
N ILE A 462 -27.68 0.62 -13.15
CA ILE A 462 -28.99 0.17 -12.66
C ILE A 462 -29.78 -0.40 -13.83
N ASN A 463 -30.29 -1.63 -13.69
CA ASN A 463 -31.20 -2.24 -14.66
C ASN A 463 -32.56 -2.54 -14.03
N ASP A 464 -33.42 -3.27 -14.75
CA ASP A 464 -34.78 -3.63 -14.31
C ASP A 464 -34.83 -4.24 -12.90
N GLN A 465 -33.81 -5.00 -12.49
CA GLN A 465 -33.71 -5.57 -11.14
C GLN A 465 -33.44 -4.51 -10.07
N GLY A 466 -32.55 -3.56 -10.34
CA GLY A 466 -32.29 -2.43 -9.45
C GLY A 466 -33.53 -1.54 -9.31
N VAL A 467 -34.20 -1.28 -10.43
CA VAL A 467 -35.46 -0.52 -10.45
C VAL A 467 -36.57 -1.22 -9.66
N ARG A 468 -36.62 -2.55 -9.64
CA ARG A 468 -37.57 -3.29 -8.79
C ARG A 468 -37.42 -2.94 -7.31
N TYR A 469 -36.20 -2.76 -6.81
CA TYR A 469 -35.96 -2.33 -5.42
C TYR A 469 -36.43 -0.90 -5.20
N LEU A 470 -36.12 0.02 -6.12
CA LEU A 470 -36.59 1.40 -6.06
C LEU A 470 -38.11 1.50 -6.11
N ALA A 471 -38.77 0.71 -6.96
CA ALA A 471 -40.22 0.64 -7.06
C ALA A 471 -40.87 0.17 -5.75
N ASN A 472 -40.32 -0.87 -5.11
CA ASN A 472 -40.79 -1.30 -3.78
C ASN A 472 -40.60 -0.21 -2.72
N MET A 473 -39.44 0.45 -2.71
CA MET A 473 -39.19 1.58 -1.81
C MET A 473 -40.19 2.72 -2.05
N LEU A 474 -40.45 3.10 -3.30
CA LEU A 474 -41.43 4.13 -3.66
C LEU A 474 -42.85 3.76 -3.21
N GLN A 475 -43.24 2.49 -3.16
CA GLN A 475 -44.56 2.13 -2.65
C GLN A 475 -44.72 2.43 -1.14
N GLN A 476 -43.62 2.48 -0.39
CA GLN A 476 -43.63 2.62 1.06
C GLN A 476 -43.19 4.02 1.53
N ASN A 477 -42.17 4.58 0.90
CA ASN A 477 -41.66 5.90 1.22
C ASN A 477 -42.68 7.00 0.84
N ARG A 478 -42.80 8.02 1.69
CA ARG A 478 -43.76 9.14 1.55
C ARG A 478 -43.07 10.50 1.57
N THR A 479 -41.76 10.55 1.32
CA THR A 479 -40.96 11.77 1.47
C THR A 479 -40.14 12.08 0.22
N LEU A 480 -39.73 11.06 -0.53
CA LEU A 480 -39.03 11.22 -1.81
C LEU A 480 -40.01 11.76 -2.86
N ILE A 481 -39.66 12.91 -3.44
CA ILE A 481 -40.46 13.64 -4.44
C ILE A 481 -39.75 13.60 -5.81
N THR A 482 -38.42 13.47 -5.83
CA THR A 482 -37.64 13.50 -7.06
C THR A 482 -36.65 12.35 -7.09
N LEU A 483 -36.76 11.52 -8.13
CA LEU A 483 -35.84 10.42 -8.41
C LEU A 483 -35.36 10.49 -9.86
N HIS A 484 -34.07 10.75 -10.04
CA HIS A 484 -33.45 10.76 -11.37
C HIS A 484 -32.78 9.42 -11.68
N LEU A 485 -33.15 8.81 -12.80
CA LEU A 485 -32.64 7.51 -13.26
C LEU A 485 -32.14 7.54 -14.70
N SER A 486 -31.93 8.72 -15.27
CA SER A 486 -31.56 8.87 -16.68
C SER A 486 -30.23 8.16 -16.99
N GLN A 487 -30.09 7.65 -18.21
CA GLN A 487 -28.85 6.98 -18.68
C GLN A 487 -28.42 5.80 -17.79
N ASN A 488 -29.40 5.04 -17.29
CA ASN A 488 -29.21 3.70 -16.72
C ASN A 488 -29.68 2.63 -17.73
N GLN A 489 -29.58 1.34 -17.39
CA GLN A 489 -29.91 0.19 -18.25
C GLN A 489 -31.35 -0.31 -18.01
N ILE A 490 -32.31 0.62 -17.96
CA ILE A 490 -33.72 0.34 -17.62
C ILE A 490 -34.48 0.01 -18.91
N GLY A 491 -35.04 -1.20 -18.99
CA GLY A 491 -35.89 -1.67 -20.07
C GLY A 491 -37.38 -1.61 -19.71
N ASP A 492 -38.20 -2.21 -20.57
CA ASP A 492 -39.67 -2.17 -20.46
C ASP A 492 -40.18 -2.73 -19.12
N GLN A 493 -39.52 -3.76 -18.58
CA GLN A 493 -39.89 -4.35 -17.29
C GLN A 493 -39.61 -3.38 -16.12
N GLY A 494 -38.47 -2.69 -16.14
CA GLY A 494 -38.16 -1.67 -15.15
C GLY A 494 -39.15 -0.51 -15.20
N ALA A 495 -39.52 -0.06 -16.41
CA ALA A 495 -40.56 0.96 -16.59
C ALA A 495 -41.92 0.50 -16.02
N GLN A 496 -42.30 -0.76 -16.22
CA GLN A 496 -43.52 -1.33 -15.65
C GLN A 496 -43.50 -1.36 -14.11
N TYR A 497 -42.37 -1.68 -13.48
CA TYR A 497 -42.24 -1.63 -12.02
C TYR A 497 -42.45 -0.22 -11.47
N LEU A 498 -41.85 0.80 -12.12
CA LEU A 498 -42.05 2.19 -11.73
C LEU A 498 -43.50 2.63 -11.91
N ALA A 499 -44.12 2.33 -13.07
CA ALA A 499 -45.53 2.68 -13.32
C ALA A 499 -46.46 2.11 -12.24
N ASN A 500 -46.27 0.84 -11.86
CA ASN A 500 -47.06 0.21 -10.81
C ASN A 500 -46.82 0.84 -9.43
N ALA A 501 -45.57 1.19 -9.10
CA ALA A 501 -45.25 1.84 -7.82
C ALA A 501 -45.87 3.24 -7.73
N LEU A 502 -45.76 4.03 -8.80
CA LEU A 502 -46.31 5.38 -8.88
C LEU A 502 -47.84 5.40 -8.83
N GLN A 503 -48.52 4.36 -9.31
CA GLN A 503 -49.98 4.25 -9.15
C GLN A 503 -50.41 4.13 -7.67
N GLN A 504 -49.54 3.58 -6.81
CA GLN A 504 -49.82 3.34 -5.39
C GLN A 504 -49.27 4.47 -4.50
N ASN A 505 -48.24 5.20 -4.96
CA ASN A 505 -47.68 6.31 -4.23
C ASN A 505 -48.48 7.59 -4.51
N THR A 506 -48.93 8.26 -3.46
CA THR A 506 -49.77 9.47 -3.53
C THR A 506 -49.01 10.76 -3.26
N VAL A 507 -47.70 10.66 -3.02
CA VAL A 507 -46.82 11.78 -2.67
C VAL A 507 -45.82 12.10 -3.79
N PHE A 508 -45.32 11.08 -4.50
CA PHE A 508 -44.33 11.22 -5.56
C PHE A 508 -44.86 12.00 -6.77
#